data_AF-A0A7W6PTM0-F1
#
_entry.id   AF-A0A7W6PTM0-F1
#
_cell.length_a   1.000
_cell.length_b   1.000
_cell.length_c   1.000
_cell.angle_alpha   90.00
_cell.angle_beta   90.00
_cell.angle_gamma   90.00
#
_symmetry.space_group_name_H-M   'P 1'
#
loop_
_entity.id
_entity.type
_entity.pdbx_description
1 polymer ?
#
loop_
_entity_poly.entity_id
_entity_poly.type
_entity_poly.pdbx_seq_one_letter_code
_entity_poly.pdbx_strand_id
1 'polypeptide(L)'
;MANFDLSALSVARDRLISVAFEHFSVDPDVQGLFVSGSLAAGSSDAYSDIDLRVVVRHERHSWFVERRRDFPKQWPGFLFNEWVPGARHCVSHFRPFNKIDIFYLDATMLMPSPWYRLPTIILYDPEKLVSSLVDRSKVLNFTVSADDIDFSISKGLAAAHETYRRAKRGEIFYSQTLLDELRQHIMQSDDWLECTPFHRTCRLV
;
A
#
# COMPACT_ATOMS: atom_id res chain seq x y z
N MET A 1 6.28 -5.54 -29.85
CA MET A 1 6.16 -5.34 -28.39
C MET A 1 7.49 -5.71 -27.78
N ALA A 2 8.14 -4.82 -27.04
CA ALA A 2 9.38 -5.19 -26.36
C ALA A 2 9.06 -6.33 -25.39
N ASN A 3 9.67 -7.50 -25.58
CA ASN A 3 9.48 -8.63 -24.69
C ASN A 3 10.23 -8.28 -23.40
N PHE A 4 9.53 -7.91 -22.33
CA PHE A 4 10.16 -7.68 -21.04
C PHE A 4 10.71 -9.02 -20.56
N ASP A 5 12.00 -9.06 -20.28
CA ASP A 5 12.57 -10.17 -19.54
C ASP A 5 12.02 -10.10 -18.11
N LEU A 6 11.06 -10.98 -17.82
CA LEU A 6 10.38 -11.03 -16.52
C LEU A 6 11.37 -11.29 -15.38
N SER A 7 12.44 -12.05 -15.64
CA SER A 7 13.49 -12.28 -14.65
C SER A 7 14.26 -10.98 -14.36
N ALA A 8 14.52 -10.18 -15.38
CA ALA A 8 15.18 -8.88 -15.22
C ALA A 8 14.32 -7.89 -14.42
N LEU A 9 12.99 -7.93 -14.54
CA LEU A 9 12.08 -7.09 -13.73
C LEU A 9 12.16 -7.45 -12.24
N SER A 10 12.14 -8.75 -11.92
CA SER A 10 12.29 -9.24 -10.54
C SER A 10 13.66 -8.91 -9.97
N VAL A 11 14.74 -9.13 -10.72
CA VAL A 11 16.10 -8.76 -10.30
C VAL A 11 16.23 -7.26 -10.06
N ALA A 12 15.65 -6.43 -10.93
CA ALA A 12 15.65 -4.98 -10.75
C ALA A 12 14.85 -4.54 -9.52
N ARG A 13 13.73 -5.22 -9.21
CA ARG A 13 12.97 -5.00 -7.97
C ARG A 13 13.80 -5.31 -6.75
N ASP A 14 14.44 -6.47 -6.70
CA ASP A 14 15.22 -6.90 -5.54
C ASP A 14 16.40 -5.95 -5.31
N ARG A 15 17.05 -5.50 -6.40
CA ARG A 15 18.07 -4.45 -6.32
C ARG A 15 17.53 -3.13 -5.78
N LEU A 16 16.32 -2.73 -6.17
CA LEU A 16 15.69 -1.51 -5.67
C LEU A 16 15.39 -1.60 -4.17
N ILE A 17 14.99 -2.78 -3.67
CA ILE A 17 14.84 -3.04 -2.23
C ILE A 17 16.19 -2.89 -1.52
N SER A 18 17.27 -3.45 -2.07
CA SER A 18 18.62 -3.30 -1.49
C SER A 18 19.06 -1.84 -1.44
N VAL A 19 18.85 -1.06 -2.50
CA VAL A 19 19.17 0.37 -2.54
C VAL A 19 18.39 1.14 -1.47
N ALA A 20 17.08 0.87 -1.33
CA ALA A 20 16.26 1.51 -0.32
C ALA A 20 16.71 1.14 1.10
N PHE A 21 17.04 -0.13 1.33
CA PHE A 21 17.58 -0.61 2.60
C PHE A 21 18.90 0.09 2.95
N GLU A 22 19.87 0.12 2.03
CA GLU A 22 21.17 0.79 2.24
C GLU A 22 20.99 2.29 2.49
N HIS A 23 20.06 2.93 1.79
CA HIS A 23 19.78 4.35 1.96
C HIS A 23 19.23 4.68 3.35
N PHE A 24 18.27 3.92 3.85
CA PHE A 24 17.57 4.24 5.10
C PHE A 24 18.22 3.62 6.34
N SER A 25 18.82 2.43 6.25
CA SER A 25 19.35 1.72 7.42
C SER A 25 20.57 2.38 8.09
N VAL A 26 21.23 3.30 7.38
CA VAL A 26 22.37 4.07 7.91
C VAL A 26 21.96 5.31 8.70
N ASP A 27 20.70 5.74 8.58
CA ASP A 27 20.19 6.91 9.28
C ASP A 27 19.76 6.51 10.72
N PRO A 28 20.34 7.10 11.78
CA PRO A 28 20.02 6.76 13.17
C PRO A 28 18.58 7.13 13.58
N ASP A 29 17.89 7.94 12.79
CA ASP A 29 16.49 8.31 13.01
C ASP A 29 15.52 7.27 12.44
N VAL A 30 16.00 6.31 11.64
CA VAL A 30 15.22 5.16 11.17
C VAL A 30 15.26 4.05 12.22
N GLN A 31 14.09 3.68 12.74
CA GLN A 31 13.94 2.67 13.79
C GLN A 31 13.44 1.33 13.25
N GLY A 32 12.98 1.28 12.00
CA GLY A 32 12.56 0.04 11.37
C GLY A 32 12.29 0.19 9.87
N LEU A 33 12.52 -0.88 9.12
CA LEU A 33 12.22 -1.02 7.71
C LEU A 33 11.52 -2.36 7.50
N PHE A 34 10.36 -2.34 6.84
CA PHE A 34 9.68 -3.58 6.49
C PHE A 34 8.89 -3.44 5.20
N VAL A 35 8.66 -4.58 4.55
CA VAL A 35 7.89 -4.70 3.32
C VAL A 35 6.59 -5.45 3.62
N SER A 36 5.49 -4.97 3.06
CA SER A 36 4.19 -5.63 3.08
C SER A 36 3.73 -6.00 1.65
N GLY A 37 2.46 -6.35 1.47
CA GLY A 37 1.89 -6.62 0.15
C GLY A 37 2.30 -7.97 -0.44
N SER A 38 2.24 -8.10 -1.76
CA SER A 38 2.43 -9.37 -2.46
C SER A 38 3.83 -9.98 -2.25
N LEU A 39 4.86 -9.13 -2.10
CA LEU A 39 6.21 -9.56 -1.76
C LEU A 39 6.25 -10.34 -0.44
N ALA A 40 5.66 -9.75 0.61
CA ALA A 40 5.63 -10.37 1.92
C ALA A 40 4.69 -11.58 1.97
N ALA A 41 3.61 -11.57 1.18
CA ALA A 41 2.67 -12.68 1.07
C ALA A 41 3.20 -13.87 0.25
N GLY A 42 4.34 -13.72 -0.45
CA GLY A 42 4.87 -14.75 -1.33
C GLY A 42 4.08 -14.93 -2.63
N SER A 43 3.22 -13.98 -2.96
CA SER A 43 2.40 -13.96 -4.18
C SER A 43 2.92 -12.99 -5.25
N SER A 44 4.11 -12.40 -5.04
CA SER A 44 4.69 -11.46 -5.99
C SER A 44 5.08 -12.11 -7.31
N ASP A 45 4.81 -11.41 -8.40
CA ASP A 45 5.24 -11.72 -9.76
C ASP A 45 6.15 -10.63 -10.32
N ALA A 46 6.52 -10.70 -11.61
CA ALA A 46 7.40 -9.72 -12.25
C ALA A 46 6.80 -8.29 -12.35
N TYR A 47 5.50 -8.14 -12.09
CA TYR A 47 4.78 -6.86 -12.18
C TYR A 47 4.42 -6.28 -10.80
N SER A 48 4.69 -7.04 -9.74
CA SER A 48 4.44 -6.61 -8.37
C SER A 48 5.35 -5.45 -7.98
N ASP A 49 4.76 -4.45 -7.32
CA ASP A 49 5.44 -3.31 -6.73
C ASP A 49 6.05 -3.65 -5.37
N ILE A 50 6.72 -2.65 -4.77
CA ILE A 50 7.31 -2.74 -3.45
C ILE A 50 6.53 -1.84 -2.50
N ASP A 51 5.87 -2.43 -1.52
CA ASP A 51 5.23 -1.73 -0.41
C ASP A 51 6.24 -1.54 0.75
N LEU A 52 7.04 -0.48 0.71
CA LEU A 52 8.04 -0.21 1.74
C LEU A 52 7.46 0.68 2.86
N ARG A 53 7.70 0.28 4.10
CA ARG A 53 7.36 1.05 5.30
C ARG A 53 8.65 1.44 6.02
N VAL A 54 8.84 2.74 6.22
CA VAL A 54 9.99 3.34 6.91
C VAL A 54 9.50 3.90 8.24
N VAL A 55 9.89 3.25 9.33
CA VAL A 55 9.56 3.67 10.70
C VAL A 55 10.64 4.62 11.18
N VAL A 56 10.24 5.82 11.59
CA VAL A 56 11.16 6.90 11.97
C VAL A 56 10.79 7.49 13.32
N ARG A 57 11.79 8.06 14.00
CA ARG A 57 11.60 8.81 15.24
C ARG A 57 10.61 9.96 15.04
N HIS A 58 9.78 10.22 16.04
CA HIS A 58 8.73 11.24 16.00
C HIS A 58 9.29 12.62 15.59
N GLU A 59 10.42 13.00 16.18
CA GLU A 59 11.07 14.30 15.98
C GLU A 59 11.51 14.53 14.53
N ARG A 60 11.63 13.46 13.75
CA ARG A 60 12.15 13.47 12.38
C ARG A 60 11.12 13.04 11.35
N HIS A 61 9.93 12.63 11.78
CA HIS A 61 8.86 12.18 10.90
C HIS A 61 8.50 13.21 9.83
N SER A 62 8.29 14.47 10.21
CA SER A 62 7.97 15.56 9.28
C SER A 62 9.06 15.76 8.24
N TRP A 63 10.34 15.71 8.63
CA TRP A 63 11.49 15.85 7.74
C TRP A 63 11.53 14.76 6.67
N PHE A 64 11.25 13.50 7.05
CA PHE A 64 11.14 12.38 6.10
C PHE A 64 9.96 12.56 5.15
N VAL A 65 8.79 12.94 5.68
CA VAL A 65 7.61 13.20 4.85
C VAL A 65 7.85 14.34 3.87
N GLU A 66 8.51 15.43 4.27
CA GLU A 66 8.85 16.55 3.38
C GLU A 66 9.78 16.12 2.24
N ARG A 67 10.76 15.26 2.54
CA ARG A 67 11.76 14.73 1.60
C ARG A 67 11.35 13.47 0.86
N ARG A 68 10.12 12.97 1.07
CA ARG A 68 9.64 11.72 0.46
C ARG A 68 9.82 11.62 -1.06
N ARG A 69 9.81 12.78 -1.75
CA ARG A 69 9.99 12.88 -3.21
C ARG A 69 11.46 12.95 -3.64
N ASP A 70 12.37 13.24 -2.71
CA ASP A 70 13.77 13.53 -3.01
C ASP A 70 14.70 12.34 -2.76
N PHE A 71 14.35 11.43 -1.84
CA PHE A 71 15.11 10.19 -1.67
C PHE A 71 15.11 9.33 -2.95
N PRO A 72 13.96 9.01 -3.57
CA PRO A 72 13.91 8.13 -4.74
C PRO A 72 14.64 8.70 -5.97
N LYS A 73 14.71 10.04 -6.10
CA LYS A 73 15.42 10.72 -7.20
C LYS A 73 16.91 10.42 -7.26
N GLN A 74 17.50 10.03 -6.13
CA GLN A 74 18.92 9.75 -6.01
C GLN A 74 19.24 8.31 -6.41
N TRP A 75 18.23 7.47 -6.59
CA TRP A 75 18.42 6.04 -6.83
C TRP A 75 18.53 5.72 -8.34
N PRO A 76 19.32 4.70 -8.71
CA PRO A 76 19.49 4.32 -10.11
C PRO A 76 18.17 3.99 -10.79
N GLY A 77 17.98 4.53 -12.01
CA GLY A 77 16.81 4.22 -12.83
C GLY A 77 15.54 5.01 -12.51
N PHE A 78 15.59 5.99 -11.59
CA PHE A 78 14.44 6.85 -11.28
C PHE A 78 13.82 7.49 -12.53
N LEU A 79 12.48 7.52 -12.58
CA LEU A 79 11.71 8.17 -13.64
C LEU A 79 10.89 9.34 -13.11
N PHE A 80 9.92 9.08 -12.24
CA PHE A 80 9.03 10.10 -11.68
C PHE A 80 8.36 9.63 -10.38
N ASN A 81 7.71 10.57 -9.69
CA ASN A 81 6.91 10.32 -8.48
C ASN A 81 5.43 10.58 -8.74
N GLU A 82 4.56 9.71 -8.22
CA GLU A 82 3.14 10.02 -7.99
C GLU A 82 2.98 10.47 -6.54
N TRP A 83 2.30 11.60 -6.34
CA TRP A 83 2.15 12.18 -5.01
C TRP A 83 0.87 12.99 -4.90
N VAL A 84 0.31 12.99 -3.70
CA VAL A 84 -0.88 13.76 -3.32
C VAL A 84 -0.48 14.77 -2.22
N PRO A 85 -1.00 16.01 -2.23
CA PRO A 85 -0.79 16.96 -1.14
C PRO A 85 -1.21 16.36 0.21
N GLY A 86 -0.39 16.56 1.25
CA GLY A 86 -0.66 16.05 2.60
C GLY A 86 -0.42 14.54 2.82
N ALA A 87 -0.19 13.76 1.76
CA ALA A 87 0.10 12.33 1.90
C ALA A 87 1.45 12.10 2.59
N ARG A 88 1.48 11.13 3.51
CA ARG A 88 2.68 10.64 4.20
C ARG A 88 3.46 9.60 3.39
N HIS A 89 2.98 9.27 2.20
CA HIS A 89 3.62 8.32 1.29
C HIS A 89 3.96 8.98 -0.04
N CYS A 90 4.86 8.33 -0.79
CA CYS A 90 5.20 8.68 -2.16
C CYS A 90 5.35 7.40 -2.98
N VAL A 91 4.74 7.40 -4.15
CA VAL A 91 4.88 6.33 -5.13
C VAL A 91 5.95 6.76 -6.13
N SER A 92 6.90 5.89 -6.41
CA SER A 92 8.05 6.21 -7.27
C SER A 92 8.25 5.14 -8.33
N HIS A 93 8.46 5.56 -9.58
CA HIS A 93 8.61 4.68 -10.74
C HIS A 93 10.05 4.66 -11.24
N PHE A 94 10.50 3.47 -11.64
CA PHE A 94 11.87 3.18 -12.00
C PHE A 94 11.95 2.34 -13.28
N ARG A 95 13.03 2.53 -14.05
CA ARG A 95 13.43 1.57 -15.08
C ARG A 95 13.85 0.25 -14.41
N PRO A 96 13.64 -0.92 -15.06
CA PRO A 96 12.96 -1.12 -16.34
C PRO A 96 11.44 -0.95 -16.29
N PHE A 97 10.77 -1.35 -15.20
CA PHE A 97 9.33 -1.14 -14.99
C PHE A 97 8.94 -1.36 -13.52
N ASN A 98 9.79 -0.93 -12.59
CA ASN A 98 9.58 -1.15 -11.16
C ASN A 98 8.86 0.04 -10.52
N LYS A 99 8.09 -0.25 -9.47
CA LYS A 99 7.33 0.72 -8.68
C LYS A 99 7.60 0.45 -7.21
N ILE A 100 7.81 1.50 -6.43
CA ILE A 100 7.95 1.44 -4.98
C ILE A 100 7.05 2.50 -4.32
N ASP A 101 6.25 2.05 -3.36
CA ASP A 101 5.34 2.85 -2.56
C ASP A 101 5.96 2.94 -1.15
N ILE A 102 6.51 4.12 -0.82
CA ILE A 102 7.20 4.34 0.46
C ILE A 102 6.30 5.11 1.40
N PHE A 103 6.03 4.53 2.57
CA PHE A 103 5.22 5.14 3.62
C PHE A 103 6.12 5.44 4.83
N TYR A 104 6.10 6.70 5.28
CA TYR A 104 6.87 7.14 6.42
C TYR A 104 5.98 7.12 7.67
N LEU A 105 6.31 6.23 8.60
CA LEU A 105 5.52 5.96 9.79
C LEU A 105 6.23 6.54 11.02
N ASP A 106 5.49 7.28 11.82
CA ASP A 106 5.96 7.77 13.11
C ASP A 106 5.95 6.60 14.11
N ALA A 107 7.11 6.28 14.67
CA ALA A 107 7.27 5.19 15.63
C ALA A 107 6.32 5.30 16.84
N THR A 108 6.01 6.52 17.28
CA THR A 108 5.13 6.76 18.43
C THR A 108 3.65 6.53 18.12
N MET A 109 3.29 6.52 16.83
CA MET A 109 1.92 6.28 16.36
C MET A 109 1.69 4.82 15.96
N LEU A 110 2.71 3.94 16.05
CA LEU A 110 2.58 2.54 15.70
C LEU A 110 1.80 1.76 16.78
N MET A 111 0.53 1.50 16.46
CA MET A 111 -0.38 0.73 17.30
C MET A 111 -0.73 -0.62 16.67
N PRO A 112 -0.81 -1.70 17.46
CA PRO A 112 -1.25 -3.01 16.97
C PRO A 112 -2.60 -2.90 16.24
N SER A 113 -2.70 -3.57 15.09
CA SER A 113 -3.94 -3.56 14.29
C SER A 113 -4.09 -4.86 13.50
N PRO A 114 -5.32 -5.25 13.11
CA PRO A 114 -5.54 -6.45 12.30
C PRO A 114 -4.76 -6.49 10.98
N TRP A 115 -4.31 -5.34 10.48
CA TRP A 115 -3.52 -5.21 9.25
C TRP A 115 -2.09 -5.69 9.40
N TYR A 116 -1.50 -5.55 10.60
CA TYR A 116 -0.16 -6.08 10.89
C TYR A 116 -0.15 -7.61 11.13
N ARG A 117 -1.29 -8.28 10.96
CA ARG A 117 -1.36 -9.74 10.85
C ARG A 117 -1.01 -10.25 9.46
N LEU A 118 -1.15 -9.37 8.45
CA LEU A 118 -0.80 -9.72 7.09
C LEU A 118 0.71 -9.98 7.01
N PRO A 119 1.14 -10.87 6.10
CA PRO A 119 2.55 -11.19 5.93
C PRO A 119 3.40 -9.93 5.81
N THR A 120 4.51 -9.89 6.54
CA THR A 120 5.44 -8.77 6.61
C THR A 120 6.87 -9.29 6.59
N ILE A 121 7.72 -8.72 5.74
CA ILE A 121 9.16 -8.98 5.72
C ILE A 121 9.87 -7.83 6.43
N ILE A 122 10.45 -8.10 7.60
CA ILE A 122 11.23 -7.11 8.35
C ILE A 122 12.65 -7.09 7.77
N LEU A 123 13.07 -5.95 7.25
CA LEU A 123 14.41 -5.73 6.67
C LEU A 123 15.39 -5.16 7.71
N TYR A 124 14.90 -4.29 8.60
CA TYR A 124 15.68 -3.63 9.64
C TYR A 124 14.79 -3.38 10.86
N ASP A 125 15.23 -3.74 12.06
CA ASP A 125 14.45 -3.53 13.31
C ASP A 125 15.36 -3.66 14.56
N PRO A 126 16.34 -2.76 14.74
CA PRO A 126 17.38 -2.89 15.77
C PRO A 126 16.81 -2.95 17.19
N GLU A 127 15.73 -2.20 17.45
CA GLU A 127 15.07 -2.11 18.76
C GLU A 127 13.87 -3.05 18.90
N LYS A 128 13.62 -3.92 17.91
CA LYS A 128 12.50 -4.88 17.89
C LYS A 128 11.10 -4.24 17.96
N LEU A 129 10.98 -3.00 17.47
CA LEU A 129 9.73 -2.24 17.50
C LEU A 129 8.70 -2.85 16.53
N VAL A 130 9.13 -3.17 15.31
CA VAL A 130 8.24 -3.71 14.26
C VAL A 130 7.85 -5.15 14.58
N SER A 131 8.81 -5.98 15.00
CA SER A 131 8.55 -7.37 15.39
C SER A 131 7.58 -7.45 16.56
N SER A 132 7.75 -6.62 17.60
CA SER A 132 6.80 -6.50 18.71
C SER A 132 5.40 -6.04 18.26
N LEU A 133 5.31 -5.09 17.32
CA LEU A 133 4.05 -4.61 16.76
C LEU A 133 3.28 -5.74 16.05
N VAL A 134 3.97 -6.50 15.20
CA VAL A 134 3.40 -7.64 14.48
C VAL A 134 2.93 -8.72 15.46
N ASP A 135 3.75 -9.06 16.46
CA ASP A 135 3.40 -10.07 17.47
C ASP A 135 2.15 -9.69 18.26
N ARG A 136 2.07 -8.44 18.74
CA ARG A 136 0.88 -7.93 19.44
C ARG A 136 -0.37 -7.87 18.56
N SER A 137 -0.19 -7.82 17.24
CA SER A 137 -1.29 -7.75 16.28
C SER A 137 -1.91 -9.12 15.96
N LYS A 138 -1.18 -10.23 16.18
CA LYS A 138 -1.63 -11.60 15.85
C LYS A 138 -2.97 -11.99 16.51
N VAL A 139 -3.23 -11.50 17.71
CA VAL A 139 -4.45 -11.82 18.48
C VAL A 139 -5.65 -10.94 18.14
N LEU A 140 -5.45 -9.91 17.32
CA LEU A 140 -6.52 -8.99 16.95
C LEU A 140 -7.38 -9.60 15.85
N ASN A 141 -8.69 -9.37 15.91
CA ASN A 141 -9.61 -9.80 14.86
C ASN A 141 -10.02 -8.59 14.02
N PHE A 142 -10.14 -8.80 12.72
CA PHE A 142 -10.83 -7.86 11.85
C PHE A 142 -12.33 -8.08 12.02
N THR A 143 -13.05 -7.01 12.32
CA THR A 143 -14.51 -7.02 12.49
C THR A 143 -15.09 -5.86 11.70
N VAL A 144 -16.22 -6.12 11.05
CA VAL A 144 -16.96 -5.11 10.29
C VAL A 144 -18.24 -4.80 11.06
N SER A 145 -18.58 -3.52 11.18
CA SER A 145 -19.81 -3.13 11.86
C SER A 145 -21.05 -3.43 10.99
N ALA A 146 -22.21 -3.60 11.62
CA ALA A 146 -23.46 -3.73 10.89
C ALA A 146 -23.75 -2.49 10.02
N ASP A 147 -23.37 -1.30 10.50
CA ASP A 147 -23.54 -0.04 9.77
C ASP A 147 -22.65 0.02 8.50
N ASP A 148 -21.41 -0.48 8.57
CA ASP A 148 -20.54 -0.59 7.38
C ASP A 148 -21.13 -1.53 6.33
N ILE A 149 -21.71 -2.66 6.79
CA ILE A 149 -22.38 -3.64 5.93
C ILE A 149 -23.60 -2.99 5.26
N ASP A 150 -24.48 -2.37 6.05
CA ASP A 150 -25.67 -1.69 5.56
C ASP A 150 -25.33 -0.60 4.54
N PHE A 151 -24.33 0.24 4.86
CA PHE A 151 -23.85 1.29 3.97
C PHE A 151 -23.35 0.73 2.64
N SER A 152 -22.51 -0.32 2.67
CA SER A 152 -21.94 -0.91 1.45
C SER A 152 -23.01 -1.52 0.55
N ILE A 153 -23.96 -2.27 1.12
CA ILE A 153 -25.09 -2.84 0.38
C ILE A 153 -25.94 -1.74 -0.23
N SER A 154 -26.32 -0.74 0.56
CA SER A 154 -27.16 0.38 0.13
C SER A 154 -26.52 1.16 -1.02
N LYS A 155 -25.23 1.49 -0.90
CA LYS A 155 -24.49 2.23 -1.94
C LYS A 155 -24.22 1.39 -3.19
N GLY A 156 -23.90 0.10 -3.03
CA GLY A 156 -23.76 -0.83 -4.15
C GLY A 156 -25.05 -0.92 -4.98
N LEU A 157 -26.21 -1.12 -4.34
CA LEU A 157 -27.51 -1.16 -5.03
C LEU A 157 -27.85 0.18 -5.71
N ALA A 158 -27.57 1.30 -5.05
CA ALA A 158 -27.76 2.63 -5.64
C ALA A 158 -26.91 2.82 -6.91
N ALA A 159 -25.64 2.40 -6.88
CA ALA A 159 -24.74 2.45 -8.03
C ALA A 159 -25.25 1.57 -9.19
N ALA A 160 -25.76 0.37 -8.91
CA ALA A 160 -26.38 -0.49 -9.92
C ALA A 160 -27.60 0.17 -10.58
N HIS A 161 -28.49 0.77 -9.78
CA HIS A 161 -29.68 1.46 -10.28
C HIS A 161 -29.34 2.68 -11.14
N GLU A 162 -28.39 3.50 -10.70
CA GLU A 162 -27.95 4.67 -11.46
C GLU A 162 -27.24 4.25 -12.75
N THR A 163 -26.40 3.21 -12.72
CA THR A 163 -25.75 2.63 -13.90
C THR A 163 -26.77 2.32 -15.00
N TYR A 164 -27.84 1.59 -14.66
CA TYR A 164 -28.89 1.25 -15.61
C TYR A 164 -29.60 2.48 -16.17
N ARG A 165 -29.97 3.44 -15.31
CA ARG A 165 -30.63 4.69 -15.74
C ARG A 165 -29.76 5.49 -16.71
N ARG A 166 -28.47 5.63 -16.42
CA ARG A 166 -27.50 6.36 -17.25
C ARG A 166 -27.26 5.66 -18.58
N ALA A 167 -27.13 4.34 -18.56
CA ALA A 167 -27.01 3.55 -19.78
C ALA A 167 -28.23 3.73 -20.70
N LYS A 168 -29.46 3.72 -20.15
CA LYS A 168 -30.69 3.98 -20.91
C LYS A 168 -30.80 5.39 -21.49
N ARG A 169 -30.08 6.36 -20.93
CA ARG A 169 -29.98 7.74 -21.44
C ARG A 169 -28.84 7.93 -22.45
N GLY A 170 -28.06 6.89 -22.74
CA GLY A 170 -26.87 6.99 -23.59
C GLY A 170 -25.66 7.64 -22.91
N GLU A 171 -25.70 7.84 -21.59
CA GLU A 171 -24.62 8.43 -20.80
C GLU A 171 -23.57 7.36 -20.43
N ILE A 172 -22.95 6.74 -21.44
CA ILE A 172 -22.19 5.50 -21.27
C ILE A 172 -20.95 5.66 -20.38
N PHE A 173 -20.16 6.74 -20.54
CA PHE A 173 -18.99 6.96 -19.69
C PHE A 173 -19.35 7.06 -18.22
N TYR A 174 -20.42 7.80 -17.90
CA TYR A 174 -20.87 7.92 -16.52
C TYR A 174 -21.42 6.59 -15.99
N SER A 175 -22.15 5.83 -16.82
CA SER A 175 -22.61 4.49 -16.44
C SER A 175 -21.45 3.55 -16.09
N GLN A 176 -20.30 3.64 -16.79
CA GLN A 176 -19.12 2.83 -16.48
C GLN A 176 -18.51 3.23 -15.12
N THR A 177 -18.43 4.52 -14.80
CA THR A 177 -17.95 4.97 -13.48
C THR A 177 -18.81 4.43 -12.33
N LEU A 178 -20.14 4.42 -12.50
CA LEU A 178 -21.06 3.87 -11.49
C LEU A 178 -20.95 2.34 -11.40
N LEU A 179 -20.67 1.68 -12.51
CA LEU A 179 -20.41 0.25 -12.51
C LEU A 179 -19.12 -0.08 -11.75
N ASP A 180 -18.10 0.78 -11.81
CA ASP A 180 -16.88 0.63 -11.00
C ASP A 180 -17.16 0.83 -9.51
N GLU A 181 -18.03 1.77 -9.12
CA GLU A 181 -18.49 1.91 -7.72
C GLU A 181 -19.20 0.64 -7.23
N LEU A 182 -20.09 0.06 -8.04
CA LEU A 182 -20.72 -1.23 -7.71
C LEU A 182 -19.68 -2.34 -7.52
N ARG A 183 -18.71 -2.47 -8.44
CA ARG A 183 -17.64 -3.47 -8.35
C ARG A 183 -16.84 -3.31 -7.06
N GLN A 184 -16.56 -2.07 -6.65
CA GLN A 184 -15.85 -1.80 -5.39
C GLN A 184 -16.63 -2.32 -4.17
N HIS A 185 -17.94 -2.10 -4.09
CA HIS A 185 -18.76 -2.60 -3.00
C HIS A 185 -18.84 -4.14 -2.98
N ILE A 186 -18.87 -4.79 -4.14
CA ILE A 186 -18.80 -6.26 -4.25
C ILE A 186 -17.46 -6.77 -3.72
N MET A 187 -16.34 -6.19 -4.17
CA MET A 187 -15.00 -6.58 -3.70
C MET A 187 -14.84 -6.37 -2.18
N GLN A 188 -15.36 -5.26 -1.63
CA GLN A 188 -15.34 -5.03 -0.19
C GLN A 188 -16.11 -6.10 0.58
N SER A 189 -17.27 -6.50 0.06
CA SER A 189 -18.09 -7.54 0.67
C SER A 189 -17.39 -8.89 0.66
N ASP A 190 -16.68 -9.22 -0.42
CA ASP A 190 -15.88 -10.45 -0.55
C ASP A 190 -14.76 -10.51 0.52
N ASP A 191 -14.00 -9.42 0.68
CA ASP A 191 -12.96 -9.32 1.73
C ASP A 191 -13.56 -9.45 3.14
N TRP A 192 -14.75 -8.90 3.38
CA TRP A 192 -15.43 -9.02 4.67
C TRP A 192 -15.88 -10.45 4.98
N LEU A 193 -16.29 -11.23 3.98
CA LEU A 193 -16.66 -12.64 4.14
C LEU A 193 -15.45 -13.49 4.53
N GLU A 194 -14.27 -13.19 3.98
CA GLU A 194 -13.01 -13.87 4.30
C GLU A 194 -12.35 -13.36 5.60
N CYS A 195 -13.01 -12.42 6.31
CA CYS A 195 -12.46 -11.75 7.49
C CYS A 195 -11.08 -11.10 7.23
N THR A 196 -10.84 -10.71 5.98
CA THR A 196 -9.61 -10.06 5.54
C THR A 196 -9.79 -8.55 5.48
N PRO A 197 -8.77 -7.79 5.88
CA PRO A 197 -8.77 -6.35 5.66
C PRO A 197 -8.61 -6.01 4.16
N PHE A 198 -9.43 -5.08 3.64
CA PHE A 198 -9.52 -4.72 2.21
C PHE A 198 -8.19 -4.24 1.57
N HIS A 199 -7.77 -4.86 0.46
CA HIS A 199 -6.40 -4.71 -0.07
C HIS A 199 -6.05 -3.41 -0.82
N ARG A 200 -6.98 -2.46 -1.05
CA ARG A 200 -6.57 -1.14 -1.59
C ARG A 200 -6.14 -0.19 -0.48
N THR A 201 -4.84 0.14 -0.53
CA THR A 201 -4.23 1.45 -0.26
C THR A 201 -4.97 2.36 0.73
N CYS A 202 -4.33 2.62 1.88
CA CYS A 202 -4.56 3.81 2.71
C CYS A 202 -6.02 4.04 3.18
N ARG A 203 -6.50 3.21 4.11
CA ARG A 203 -7.37 3.73 5.19
C ARG A 203 -6.74 3.68 6.58
N LEU A 204 -5.47 3.32 6.65
CA LEU A 204 -4.64 3.58 7.81
C LEU A 204 -3.56 4.58 7.43
N VAL A 205 -3.65 5.74 8.10
CA VAL A 205 -2.69 6.85 8.18
C VAL A 205 -2.72 7.90 7.07
#